data_AF-A0A5S5C9Z0-F1
#
_entry.id   AF-A0A5S5C9Z0-F1
#
_cell.length_a   1.000
_cell.length_b   1.000
_cell.length_c   1.000
_cell.angle_alpha   90.00
_cell.angle_beta   90.00
_cell.angle_gamma   90.00
#
_symmetry.space_group_name_H-M   'P 1'
#
loop_
_entity.id
_entity.type
_entity.pdbx_description
1 polymer ?
#
loop_
_entity_poly.entity_id
_entity_poly.type
_entity_poly.pdbx_seq_one_letter_code
_entity_poly.pdbx_strand_id
1 'polypeptide(L)'
;MVLAGSSLQHQVTVNEYLANLTMFQYFINIENIDEVYWTLLVEIKFYILIAFYLVLLKFRKFNITVFAYLWLTASFANIFLVEFYFFKIANFFLIFKWSSYFIAGIFFHELYKRDKKYKYIFPLILCLILSVYYRITSIPSLETLYNTSFSPYIISVIISVFFIIMYLISSEKLNSINSPKLLKFGVLTYPLYLIHQNIGFILFNQLDEYVNKYLLFFLISSMMLFLAFYINKLIEIPVSKFLKLRTDKLIVLLPSKINRNSS
;
A
#
# COMPACT_ATOMS: atom_id res chain seq x y z
N MET A 1 9.95 -26.06 -13.92
CA MET A 1 8.82 -25.48 -13.17
C MET A 1 9.42 -24.47 -12.20
N VAL A 2 9.63 -23.24 -12.66
CA VAL A 2 10.07 -22.12 -11.81
C VAL A 2 8.80 -21.38 -11.46
N LEU A 3 8.18 -21.78 -10.34
CA LEU A 3 7.07 -21.03 -9.76
C LEU A 3 7.68 -19.85 -9.00
N ALA A 4 7.08 -18.68 -9.18
CA ALA A 4 7.46 -17.41 -8.58
C ALA A 4 7.92 -17.58 -7.13
N GLY A 5 9.15 -17.13 -6.86
CA GLY A 5 9.97 -17.53 -5.71
C GLY A 5 11.38 -18.02 -6.10
N SER A 6 11.94 -17.56 -7.23
CA SER A 6 13.27 -17.98 -7.70
C SER A 6 14.42 -17.70 -6.71
N SER A 7 14.19 -16.93 -5.65
CA SER A 7 15.15 -16.68 -4.58
C SER A 7 15.13 -17.73 -3.45
N LEU A 8 14.17 -18.67 -3.42
CA LEU A 8 13.97 -19.56 -2.26
C LEU A 8 15.00 -20.70 -2.11
N GLN A 9 15.91 -20.84 -3.08
CA GLN A 9 17.08 -21.72 -2.95
C GLN A 9 18.38 -20.96 -2.70
N HIS A 10 18.35 -19.62 -2.63
CA HIS A 10 19.54 -18.84 -2.36
C HIS A 10 19.76 -18.69 -0.85
N GLN A 11 20.91 -19.13 -0.36
CA GLN A 11 21.36 -18.78 0.98
C GLN A 11 21.50 -17.25 1.05
N VAL A 12 20.61 -16.61 1.80
CA VAL A 12 20.62 -15.16 2.00
C VAL A 12 21.84 -14.79 2.84
N THR A 13 22.71 -13.96 2.28
CA THR A 13 23.84 -13.40 3.03
C THR A 13 23.36 -12.34 4.02
N VAL A 14 24.12 -12.10 5.09
CA VAL A 14 23.81 -11.05 6.08
C VAL A 14 23.67 -9.68 5.42
N ASN A 15 24.46 -9.39 4.39
CA ASN A 15 24.41 -8.13 3.65
C ASN A 15 23.11 -7.99 2.85
N GLU A 16 22.68 -9.04 2.17
CA GLU A 16 21.39 -9.06 1.46
C GLU A 16 20.22 -8.90 2.44
N TYR A 17 20.30 -9.56 3.60
CA TYR A 17 19.31 -9.43 4.66
C TYR A 17 19.21 -7.99 5.19
N LEU A 18 20.35 -7.36 5.50
CA LEU A 18 20.39 -5.96 5.96
C LEU A 18 19.93 -4.97 4.88
N ALA A 19 20.31 -5.20 3.62
CA ALA A 19 19.86 -4.38 2.49
C ALA A 19 18.34 -4.46 2.32
N ASN A 20 17.76 -5.67 2.44
CA ASN A 20 16.32 -5.90 2.37
C ASN A 20 15.55 -5.30 3.55
N LEU A 21 16.07 -5.44 4.78
CA LEU A 21 15.49 -4.82 5.97
C LEU A 21 15.38 -3.30 5.85
N THR A 22 16.35 -2.66 5.18
CA THR A 22 16.37 -1.21 4.97
C THR A 22 15.63 -0.77 3.70
N MET A 23 15.10 -1.72 2.91
CA MET A 23 14.54 -1.49 1.57
C MET A 23 15.53 -0.87 0.56
N PHE A 24 16.82 -0.90 0.88
CA PHE A 24 17.88 -0.31 0.08
C PHE A 24 18.34 -1.20 -1.08
N GLN A 25 17.93 -2.47 -1.09
CA GLN A 25 18.20 -3.42 -2.17
C GLN A 25 17.76 -2.88 -3.54
N TYR A 26 16.69 -2.10 -3.60
CA TYR A 26 16.21 -1.46 -4.84
C TYR A 26 17.19 -0.46 -5.46
N PHE A 27 18.05 0.14 -4.64
CA PHE A 27 19.05 1.09 -5.10
C PHE A 27 20.38 0.42 -5.46
N ILE A 28 20.63 -0.78 -4.92
CA ILE A 28 21.87 -1.53 -5.07
C ILE A 28 21.68 -2.74 -6.02
N ASN A 29 20.50 -2.87 -6.64
CA ASN A 29 20.14 -3.96 -7.56
C ASN A 29 20.31 -5.36 -6.94
N ILE A 30 20.02 -5.48 -5.64
CA ILE A 30 19.97 -6.75 -4.91
C ILE A 30 18.54 -7.30 -4.99
N GLU A 31 18.40 -8.62 -5.15
CA GLU A 31 17.08 -9.25 -5.22
C GLU A 31 16.29 -9.12 -3.91
N ASN A 32 14.96 -9.11 -4.03
CA ASN A 32 14.09 -9.06 -2.88
C ASN A 32 14.00 -10.44 -2.23
N ILE A 33 14.24 -10.49 -0.92
CA ILE A 33 14.08 -11.71 -0.12
C ILE A 33 12.61 -12.13 -0.07
N ASP A 34 11.70 -11.14 -0.05
CA ASP A 34 10.26 -11.35 -0.09
C ASP A 34 9.65 -10.38 -1.12
N GLU A 35 8.64 -10.83 -1.86
CA GLU A 35 7.97 -9.96 -2.82
C GLU A 35 7.25 -8.81 -2.10
N VAL A 36 6.85 -8.99 -0.84
CA VAL A 36 6.22 -7.94 -0.01
C VAL A 36 7.07 -6.65 0.10
N TYR A 37 8.39 -6.71 -0.08
CA TYR A 37 9.25 -5.52 -0.03
C TYR A 37 8.97 -4.51 -1.16
N TRP A 38 8.49 -4.94 -2.34
CA TRP A 38 8.25 -4.01 -3.47
C TRP A 38 7.10 -3.06 -3.19
N THR A 39 6.02 -3.60 -2.63
CA THR A 39 4.83 -2.85 -2.21
C THR A 39 5.16 -1.95 -1.03
N LEU A 40 5.93 -2.43 -0.04
CA LEU A 40 6.35 -1.59 1.08
C LEU A 40 7.22 -0.41 0.63
N LEU A 41 8.10 -0.59 -0.37
CA LEU A 41 8.86 0.53 -0.94
C LEU A 41 7.94 1.58 -1.56
N VAL A 42 6.90 1.15 -2.29
CA VAL A 42 5.89 2.06 -2.86
C VAL A 42 5.19 2.85 -1.74
N GLU A 43 4.85 2.20 -0.63
CA GLU A 43 4.27 2.86 0.55
C GLU A 43 5.23 3.88 1.17
N ILE A 44 6.50 3.53 1.38
CA ILE A 44 7.51 4.45 1.93
C ILE A 44 7.67 5.68 1.04
N LYS A 45 7.72 5.51 -0.29
CA LYS A 45 7.79 6.64 -1.22
C LYS A 45 6.58 7.57 -1.08
N PHE A 46 5.38 7.01 -0.92
CA PHE A 46 4.18 7.79 -0.63
C PHE A 46 4.30 8.55 0.70
N TYR A 47 4.76 7.91 1.77
CA TYR A 47 4.95 8.57 3.06
C TYR A 47 5.99 9.69 3.00
N ILE A 48 7.09 9.51 2.24
CA ILE A 48 8.08 10.57 1.99
C ILE A 48 7.44 11.74 1.24
N LEU A 49 6.62 11.46 0.21
CA LEU A 49 5.91 12.49 -0.54
C LEU A 49 4.94 13.29 0.37
N ILE A 50 4.20 12.61 1.24
CA ILE A 50 3.32 13.26 2.23
C ILE A 50 4.13 14.04 3.26
N ALA A 51 5.25 13.50 3.75
CA ALA A 51 6.14 14.21 4.66
C ALA A 51 6.67 15.51 4.04
N PHE A 52 7.09 15.47 2.77
CA PHE A 52 7.50 16.66 2.02
C PHE A 52 6.35 17.67 1.88
N TYR A 53 5.14 17.20 1.55
CA TYR A 53 3.95 18.04 1.54
C TYR A 53 3.67 18.69 2.91
N LEU A 54 3.80 17.95 4.02
CA LEU A 54 3.62 18.47 5.39
C LEU A 54 4.70 19.51 5.77
N VAL A 55 5.94 19.33 5.31
CA VAL A 55 7.00 20.32 5.48
C VAL A 55 6.71 21.59 4.67
N LEU A 56 6.28 21.45 3.41
CA LEU A 56 5.88 22.59 2.58
C LEU A 56 4.66 23.33 3.17
N LEU A 57 3.74 22.60 3.78
CA LEU A 57 2.58 23.15 4.51
C LEU A 57 3.00 24.12 5.61
N LYS A 58 4.12 23.85 6.30
CA LYS A 58 4.68 24.73 7.32
C LYS A 58 5.09 26.10 6.73
N PHE A 59 5.47 26.14 5.46
CA PHE A 59 5.87 27.35 4.75
C PHE A 59 4.70 28.02 4.01
N ARG A 60 3.70 27.25 3.56
CA ARG A 60 2.53 27.74 2.80
C ARG A 60 1.29 26.91 3.13
N LYS A 61 0.15 27.53 3.44
CA LYS A 61 -1.13 26.86 3.68
C LYS A 61 -1.71 26.22 2.40
N PHE A 62 -1.12 25.14 1.92
CA PHE A 62 -1.59 24.36 0.78
C PHE A 62 -2.70 23.38 1.16
N ASN A 63 -3.82 23.41 0.45
CA ASN A 63 -4.88 22.43 0.66
C ASN A 63 -4.49 21.06 0.09
N ILE A 64 -4.61 19.98 0.89
CA ILE A 64 -4.30 18.61 0.45
C ILE A 64 -5.11 18.21 -0.77
N THR A 65 -6.33 18.74 -0.90
CA THR A 65 -7.18 18.50 -2.07
C THR A 65 -6.55 19.07 -3.34
N VAL A 66 -5.92 20.25 -3.28
CA VAL A 66 -5.24 20.87 -4.43
C VAL A 66 -4.01 20.03 -4.82
N PHE A 67 -3.24 19.59 -3.84
CA PHE A 67 -2.13 18.66 -4.07
C PHE A 67 -2.61 17.38 -4.76
N ALA A 68 -3.70 16.77 -4.28
CA ALA A 68 -4.27 15.57 -4.88
C ALA A 68 -4.75 15.79 -6.33
N TYR A 69 -5.39 16.92 -6.63
CA TYR A 69 -5.75 17.25 -8.02
C TYR A 69 -4.52 17.44 -8.91
N LEU A 70 -3.51 18.17 -8.47
CA LEU A 70 -2.27 18.37 -9.23
C LEU A 70 -1.57 17.03 -9.48
N TRP A 71 -1.48 16.18 -8.46
CA TRP A 71 -0.91 14.86 -8.58
C TRP A 71 -1.71 14.01 -9.58
N LEU A 72 -3.04 14.02 -9.49
CA LEU A 72 -3.92 13.30 -10.44
C LEU A 72 -3.70 13.78 -11.88
N THR A 73 -3.64 15.10 -12.10
CA THR A 73 -3.40 15.65 -13.44
C THR A 73 -2.02 15.25 -13.97
N ALA A 74 -0.99 15.26 -13.13
CA ALA A 74 0.34 14.81 -13.52
C ALA A 74 0.35 13.31 -13.85
N SER A 75 -0.40 12.48 -13.11
CA SER A 75 -0.51 11.05 -13.39
C SER A 75 -1.21 10.77 -14.73
N PHE A 76 -2.24 11.53 -15.09
CA PHE A 76 -2.84 11.45 -16.43
C PHE A 76 -1.89 11.93 -17.53
N ALA A 77 -1.20 13.05 -17.30
CA ALA A 77 -0.23 13.58 -18.26
C ALA A 77 0.91 12.58 -18.52
N ASN A 78 1.32 11.83 -17.49
CA ASN A 78 2.34 10.80 -17.60
C ASN A 78 1.97 9.67 -18.59
N ILE A 79 0.68 9.42 -18.85
CA ILE A 79 0.28 8.42 -19.87
C ILE A 79 0.81 8.81 -21.25
N PHE A 80 0.77 10.10 -21.58
CA PHE A 80 1.13 10.60 -22.91
C PHE A 80 2.56 11.13 -22.97
N LEU A 81 3.12 11.54 -21.83
CA LEU A 81 4.40 12.27 -21.76
C LEU A 81 5.52 11.45 -21.13
N VAL A 82 5.36 10.13 -20.97
CA VAL A 82 6.35 9.24 -20.32
C VAL A 82 7.74 9.27 -20.99
N GLU A 83 7.80 9.57 -22.28
CA GLU A 83 9.05 9.61 -23.04
C GLU A 83 9.96 10.78 -22.64
N PHE A 84 9.36 11.88 -22.15
CA PHE A 84 10.10 13.05 -21.70
C PHE A 84 10.86 12.78 -20.40
N TYR A 85 12.13 13.18 -20.38
CA TYR A 85 13.03 12.96 -19.24
C TYR A 85 12.46 13.46 -17.89
N PHE A 86 11.78 14.62 -17.92
CA PHE A 86 11.12 15.17 -16.75
C PHE A 86 10.07 14.22 -16.14
N PHE A 87 9.24 13.57 -16.98
CA PHE A 87 8.22 12.64 -16.52
C PHE A 87 8.81 11.33 -16.01
N LYS A 88 9.95 10.88 -16.54
CA LYS A 88 10.69 9.73 -16.00
C LYS A 88 11.17 9.98 -14.56
N ILE A 89 11.74 11.16 -14.30
CA ILE A 89 12.14 11.57 -12.94
C ILE A 89 10.90 11.73 -12.05
N ALA A 90 9.87 12.41 -12.54
CA ALA A 90 8.64 12.61 -11.78
C ALA A 90 7.99 11.28 -11.39
N ASN A 91 8.01 10.28 -12.26
CA ASN A 91 7.49 8.93 -11.97
C ASN A 91 8.21 8.27 -10.79
N PHE A 92 9.50 8.53 -10.59
CA PHE A 92 10.25 7.98 -9.46
C PHE A 92 9.71 8.49 -8.10
N PHE A 93 9.33 9.77 -8.03
CA PHE A 93 8.85 10.42 -6.81
C PHE A 93 7.33 10.37 -6.64
N LEU A 94 6.58 10.57 -7.72
CA LEU A 94 5.12 10.65 -7.74
C LEU A 94 4.46 9.29 -8.01
N ILE A 95 5.24 8.25 -8.27
CA ILE A 95 4.77 6.85 -8.31
C ILE A 95 3.55 6.71 -9.23
N PHE A 96 3.61 7.25 -10.45
CA PHE A 96 2.41 7.48 -11.26
C PHE A 96 1.58 6.22 -11.49
N LYS A 97 2.24 5.07 -11.69
CA LYS A 97 1.61 3.75 -11.84
C LYS A 97 0.68 3.34 -10.68
N TRP A 98 1.00 3.75 -9.45
CA TRP A 98 0.25 3.38 -8.23
C TRP A 98 -0.48 4.58 -7.60
N SER A 99 -0.22 5.79 -8.10
CA SER A 99 -0.71 7.06 -7.54
C SER A 99 -2.24 7.11 -7.41
N SER A 100 -2.98 6.52 -8.36
CA SER A 100 -4.44 6.58 -8.39
C SER A 100 -5.10 6.03 -7.13
N TYR A 101 -4.54 4.99 -6.52
CA TYR A 101 -5.06 4.40 -5.28
C TYR A 101 -4.82 5.33 -4.08
N PHE A 102 -3.64 5.93 -3.97
CA PHE A 102 -3.32 6.88 -2.91
C PHE A 102 -4.14 8.17 -3.01
N ILE A 103 -4.26 8.70 -4.23
CA ILE A 103 -5.08 9.88 -4.52
C ILE A 103 -6.57 9.60 -4.23
N ALA A 104 -7.08 8.43 -4.62
CA ALA A 104 -8.43 8.01 -4.29
C ALA A 104 -8.64 7.97 -2.76
N GLY A 105 -7.67 7.44 -2.00
CA GLY A 105 -7.69 7.46 -0.53
C GLY A 105 -7.83 8.87 0.06
N ILE A 106 -7.12 9.86 -0.49
CA ILE A 106 -7.25 11.27 -0.08
C ILE A 106 -8.67 11.78 -0.36
N PHE A 107 -9.22 11.51 -1.54
CA PHE A 107 -10.58 11.96 -1.90
C PHE A 107 -11.66 11.24 -1.10
N PHE A 108 -11.51 9.95 -0.81
CA PHE A 108 -12.40 9.19 0.06
C PHE A 108 -12.42 9.76 1.49
N HIS A 109 -11.25 10.10 2.04
CA HIS A 109 -11.15 10.78 3.34
C HIS A 109 -11.80 12.16 3.34
N GLU A 110 -11.62 12.94 2.28
CA GLU A 110 -12.26 14.24 2.12
C GLU A 110 -13.79 14.14 1.94
N LEU A 111 -14.27 13.07 1.29
CA LEU A 111 -15.69 12.73 1.17
C LEU A 111 -16.30 12.41 2.54
N TYR A 112 -15.56 11.71 3.39
CA TYR A 112 -15.98 11.38 4.75
C TYR A 112 -16.07 12.64 5.64
N LYS A 113 -15.13 13.58 5.51
CA LYS A 113 -15.03 14.77 6.38
C LYS A 113 -15.97 15.94 6.04
N ARG A 114 -16.40 16.12 4.80
CA ARG A 114 -17.04 17.36 4.33
C ARG A 114 -18.43 17.14 3.76
N ASP A 115 -19.32 18.11 3.97
CA ASP A 115 -20.71 18.06 3.48
C ASP A 115 -20.85 18.11 1.94
N LYS A 116 -19.87 18.64 1.20
CA LYS A 116 -19.93 18.78 -0.27
C LYS A 116 -19.49 17.51 -1.00
N LYS A 117 -20.20 16.40 -0.73
CA LYS A 117 -19.87 15.03 -1.19
C LYS A 117 -19.68 14.91 -2.71
N TYR A 118 -20.48 15.65 -3.49
CA TYR A 118 -20.47 15.53 -4.95
C TYR A 118 -19.18 15.99 -5.64
N LYS A 119 -18.43 16.93 -5.02
CA LYS A 119 -17.19 17.48 -5.61
C LYS A 119 -16.12 16.41 -5.85
N TYR A 120 -16.14 15.34 -5.06
CA TYR A 120 -15.12 14.30 -5.09
C TYR A 120 -15.50 13.09 -5.95
N ILE A 121 -16.74 13.00 -6.42
CA ILE A 121 -17.19 11.89 -7.27
C ILE A 121 -16.42 11.88 -8.59
N PHE A 122 -16.32 13.03 -9.27
CA PHE A 122 -15.61 13.12 -10.55
C PHE A 122 -14.13 12.71 -10.47
N PRO A 123 -13.29 13.26 -9.55
CA PRO A 123 -11.91 12.81 -9.44
C PRO A 123 -11.78 11.34 -9.00
N LEU A 124 -12.72 10.79 -8.22
CA LEU A 124 -12.73 9.37 -7.89
C LEU A 124 -12.97 8.48 -9.12
N ILE A 125 -13.87 8.88 -10.02
CA ILE A 125 -14.08 8.20 -11.31
C ILE A 125 -12.79 8.25 -12.15
N LEU A 126 -12.11 9.40 -12.19
CA LEU A 126 -10.83 9.51 -12.87
C LEU A 126 -9.76 8.60 -12.25
N CYS A 127 -9.70 8.50 -10.92
CA CYS A 127 -8.81 7.56 -10.24
C CYS A 127 -9.14 6.10 -10.59
N LEU A 128 -10.43 5.75 -10.69
CA LEU A 128 -10.87 4.40 -11.11
C LEU A 128 -10.40 4.09 -12.53
N ILE A 129 -10.66 5.00 -13.49
CA ILE A 129 -10.23 4.85 -14.88
C ILE A 129 -8.71 4.67 -14.95
N LEU A 130 -7.96 5.49 -14.23
CA LEU A 130 -6.50 5.43 -14.21
C LEU A 130 -5.98 4.12 -13.60
N SER A 131 -6.62 3.64 -12.53
CA SER A 131 -6.30 2.38 -11.86
C SER A 131 -6.52 1.18 -12.80
N VAL A 132 -7.66 1.15 -13.49
CA VAL A 132 -7.98 0.12 -14.49
C VAL A 132 -7.01 0.19 -15.67
N TYR A 133 -6.73 1.40 -16.18
CA TYR A 133 -5.80 1.61 -17.29
C TYR A 133 -4.40 1.04 -16.99
N TYR A 134 -3.79 1.42 -15.86
CA TYR A 134 -2.47 0.92 -15.48
C TYR A 134 -2.47 -0.59 -15.23
N ARG A 135 -3.60 -1.13 -14.76
CA ARG A 135 -3.71 -2.56 -14.50
C ARG A 135 -3.85 -3.40 -15.77
N ILE A 136 -4.62 -2.93 -16.75
CA ILE A 136 -4.78 -3.58 -18.06
C ILE A 136 -3.49 -3.51 -18.86
N THR A 137 -2.84 -2.34 -18.90
CA THR A 137 -1.56 -2.18 -19.64
C THR A 137 -0.43 -3.02 -19.07
N SER A 138 -0.52 -3.41 -17.79
CA SER A 138 0.44 -4.30 -17.16
C SER A 138 0.13 -5.80 -17.35
N ILE A 139 -1.01 -6.18 -17.98
CA ILE A 139 -1.40 -7.58 -18.17
C ILE A 139 -0.34 -8.38 -18.95
N PRO A 140 0.17 -7.92 -20.11
CA PRO A 140 1.11 -8.73 -20.89
C PRO A 140 2.36 -9.12 -20.08
N SER A 141 2.90 -8.20 -19.28
CA SER A 141 4.04 -8.48 -18.39
C SER A 141 3.71 -9.43 -17.24
N LEU A 142 2.45 -9.49 -16.80
CA LEU A 142 2.02 -10.47 -15.80
C LEU A 142 1.77 -11.84 -16.42
N GLU A 143 1.19 -11.90 -17.61
CA GLU A 143 0.93 -13.18 -18.29
C GLU A 143 2.25 -13.91 -18.58
N THR A 144 3.29 -13.17 -18.98
CA THR A 144 4.64 -13.75 -19.15
C THR A 144 5.25 -14.19 -17.83
N LEU A 145 5.07 -13.43 -16.75
CA LEU A 145 5.63 -13.74 -15.43
C LEU A 145 4.98 -14.99 -14.80
N TYR A 146 3.66 -15.09 -14.89
CA TYR A 146 2.87 -16.13 -14.23
C TYR A 146 2.51 -17.31 -15.15
N ASN A 147 2.86 -17.24 -16.44
CA ASN A 147 2.50 -18.24 -17.45
C ASN A 147 1.00 -18.60 -17.42
N THR A 148 0.15 -17.59 -17.23
CA THR A 148 -1.30 -17.73 -17.12
C THR A 148 -1.98 -16.53 -17.76
N SER A 149 -3.23 -16.70 -18.21
CA SER A 149 -3.99 -15.62 -18.82
C SER A 149 -4.78 -14.84 -17.78
N PHE A 150 -4.85 -13.52 -17.95
CA PHE A 150 -5.62 -12.65 -17.07
C PHE A 150 -6.72 -11.94 -17.84
N SER A 151 -7.97 -12.06 -17.36
CA SER A 151 -9.11 -11.37 -17.97
C SER A 151 -9.11 -9.87 -17.62
N PRO A 152 -9.02 -8.95 -18.59
CA PRO A 152 -9.12 -7.51 -18.35
C PRO A 152 -10.47 -7.12 -17.72
N TYR A 153 -11.53 -7.85 -18.08
CA TYR A 153 -12.88 -7.63 -17.56
C TYR A 153 -12.95 -7.94 -16.06
N ILE A 154 -12.47 -9.11 -15.64
CA ILE A 154 -12.47 -9.52 -14.23
C ILE A 154 -11.66 -8.52 -13.39
N ILE A 155 -10.47 -8.13 -13.87
CA ILE A 155 -9.63 -7.12 -13.20
C ILE A 155 -10.40 -5.80 -13.02
N SER A 156 -11.05 -5.32 -14.08
CA SER A 156 -11.81 -4.06 -14.05
C SER A 156 -12.99 -4.12 -13.08
N VAL A 157 -13.71 -5.24 -13.05
CA VAL A 157 -14.82 -5.48 -12.12
C VAL A 157 -14.32 -5.47 -10.69
N ILE A 158 -13.25 -6.22 -10.38
CA ILE A 158 -12.69 -6.29 -9.02
C ILE A 158 -12.28 -4.90 -8.53
N ILE A 159 -11.53 -4.13 -9.32
CA ILE A 159 -11.10 -2.77 -8.95
C ILE A 159 -12.33 -1.87 -8.73
N SER A 160 -13.32 -1.93 -9.61
CA SER A 160 -14.56 -1.14 -9.48
C SER A 160 -15.33 -1.49 -8.20
N VAL A 161 -15.43 -2.77 -7.86
CA VAL A 161 -16.06 -3.24 -6.62
C VAL A 161 -15.35 -2.66 -5.40
N PHE A 162 -14.01 -2.67 -5.36
CA PHE A 162 -13.26 -2.04 -4.27
C PHE A 162 -13.52 -0.54 -4.17
N PHE A 163 -13.54 0.20 -5.28
CA PHE A 163 -13.87 1.63 -5.29
C PHE A 163 -15.30 1.89 -4.78
N ILE A 164 -16.27 1.05 -5.15
CA ILE A 164 -17.66 1.14 -4.68
C ILE A 164 -17.72 0.88 -3.17
N ILE A 165 -17.05 -0.17 -2.68
CA ILE A 165 -17.00 -0.47 -1.24
C ILE A 165 -16.39 0.72 -0.48
N MET A 166 -15.26 1.26 -0.94
CA MET A 166 -14.63 2.42 -0.32
C MET A 166 -15.52 3.67 -0.35
N TYR A 167 -16.27 3.87 -1.43
CA TYR A 167 -17.27 4.95 -1.51
C TYR A 167 -18.41 4.75 -0.49
N LEU A 168 -18.92 3.53 -0.33
CA LEU A 168 -19.97 3.22 0.64
C LEU A 168 -19.47 3.41 2.08
N ILE A 169 -18.23 3.02 2.39
CA ILE A 169 -17.59 3.26 3.68
C ILE A 169 -17.46 4.78 3.93
N SER A 170 -16.90 5.51 2.97
CA SER A 170 -16.65 6.95 3.09
C SER A 170 -17.93 7.79 3.10
N SER A 171 -19.03 7.24 2.57
CA SER A 171 -20.37 7.84 2.60
C SER A 171 -21.18 7.44 3.84
N GLU A 172 -20.57 6.72 4.80
CA GLU A 172 -21.19 6.24 6.04
C GLU A 172 -22.36 5.24 5.85
N LYS A 173 -22.54 4.72 4.63
CA LYS A 173 -23.63 3.78 4.32
C LYS A 173 -23.43 2.40 4.94
N LEU A 174 -22.20 2.07 5.33
CA LEU A 174 -21.84 0.79 5.97
C LEU A 174 -21.65 0.90 7.49
N ASN A 175 -22.08 2.01 8.11
CA ASN A 175 -21.95 2.21 9.56
C ASN A 175 -22.61 1.10 10.40
N SER A 176 -23.69 0.47 9.89
CA SER A 176 -24.35 -0.65 10.56
C SER A 176 -23.44 -1.86 10.79
N ILE A 177 -22.45 -2.07 9.91
CA ILE A 177 -21.49 -3.19 9.98
C ILE A 177 -20.23 -2.80 10.77
N ASN A 178 -20.04 -1.50 11.04
CA ASN A 178 -18.89 -1.01 11.78
C ASN A 178 -18.94 -1.54 13.21
N SER A 179 -17.98 -2.41 13.55
CA SER A 179 -17.91 -3.03 14.87
C SER A 179 -16.47 -3.06 15.38
N PRO A 180 -16.27 -3.03 16.71
CA PRO A 180 -14.95 -3.17 17.31
C PRO A 180 -14.30 -4.52 17.01
N LYS A 181 -15.08 -5.54 16.64
CA LYS A 181 -14.56 -6.84 16.21
C LYS A 181 -13.89 -6.74 14.84
N LEU A 182 -14.50 -6.02 13.89
CA LEU A 182 -13.89 -5.78 12.57
C LEU A 182 -12.56 -5.01 12.70
N LEU A 183 -12.49 -4.03 13.60
CA LEU A 183 -11.24 -3.32 13.89
C LEU A 183 -10.13 -4.26 14.37
N LYS A 184 -10.43 -5.24 15.23
CA LYS A 184 -9.45 -6.24 15.67
C LYS A 184 -8.92 -7.10 14.52
N PHE A 185 -9.78 -7.49 13.58
CA PHE A 185 -9.33 -8.22 12.39
C PHE A 185 -8.47 -7.33 11.49
N GLY A 186 -8.84 -6.06 11.33
CA GLY A 186 -8.05 -5.08 10.56
C GLY A 186 -6.62 -4.93 11.09
N VAL A 187 -6.43 -4.91 12.41
CA VAL A 187 -5.09 -4.82 13.03
C VAL A 187 -4.21 -6.04 12.71
N LEU A 188 -4.79 -7.22 12.48
CA LEU A 188 -4.02 -8.41 12.11
C LEU A 188 -3.58 -8.43 10.64
N THR A 189 -4.15 -7.59 9.80
CA THR A 189 -3.86 -7.60 8.35
C THR A 189 -2.40 -7.28 8.04
N TYR A 190 -1.76 -6.39 8.80
CA TYR A 190 -0.37 -6.01 8.55
C TYR A 190 0.63 -7.12 8.95
N PRO A 191 0.60 -7.70 10.16
CA PRO A 191 1.44 -8.86 10.48
C PRO A 191 1.17 -10.06 9.58
N LEU A 192 -0.09 -10.32 9.22
CA LEU A 192 -0.44 -11.38 8.29
C LEU A 192 0.19 -11.13 6.92
N TYR A 193 0.05 -9.91 6.41
CA TYR A 193 0.63 -9.49 5.14
C TYR A 193 2.15 -9.74 5.08
N LEU A 194 2.88 -9.45 6.14
CA LEU A 194 4.33 -9.65 6.20
C LEU A 194 4.79 -11.11 6.20
N ILE A 195 3.97 -12.04 6.68
CA ILE A 195 4.40 -13.44 6.89
C ILE A 195 3.76 -14.43 5.91
N HIS A 196 2.55 -14.12 5.41
CA HIS A 196 1.72 -15.11 4.73
C HIS A 196 2.30 -15.57 3.39
N GLN A 197 3.03 -14.70 2.69
CA GLN A 197 3.48 -14.99 1.34
C GLN A 197 4.61 -16.03 1.37
N ASN A 198 5.80 -15.65 1.83
CA ASN A 198 6.96 -16.53 1.77
C ASN A 198 6.77 -17.82 2.60
N ILE A 199 6.38 -17.69 3.87
CA ILE A 199 6.18 -18.85 4.76
C ILE A 199 5.04 -19.73 4.24
N GLY A 200 3.95 -19.11 3.76
CA GLY A 200 2.83 -19.83 3.16
C GLY A 200 3.28 -20.66 1.97
N PHE A 201 3.99 -20.05 1.00
CA PHE A 201 4.49 -20.77 -0.18
C PHE A 201 5.42 -21.92 0.16
N ILE A 202 6.36 -21.74 1.10
CA ILE A 202 7.26 -22.81 1.55
C ILE A 202 6.46 -24.00 2.09
N LEU A 203 5.52 -23.73 3.01
CA LEU A 203 4.70 -24.78 3.63
C LEU A 203 3.79 -25.45 2.62
N PHE A 204 3.19 -24.70 1.70
CA PHE A 204 2.37 -25.27 0.63
C PHE A 204 3.19 -26.22 -0.24
N ASN A 205 4.32 -25.76 -0.80
CA ASN A 205 5.13 -26.57 -1.71
C ASN A 205 5.72 -27.83 -1.04
N GLN A 206 5.96 -27.80 0.27
CA GLN A 206 6.46 -28.98 1.01
C GLN A 206 5.37 -29.99 1.40
N LEU A 207 4.12 -29.53 1.58
CA LEU A 207 3.03 -30.33 2.13
C LEU A 207 1.94 -30.70 1.11
N ASP A 208 1.94 -30.09 -0.08
CA ASP A 208 0.89 -30.30 -1.10
C ASP A 208 0.80 -31.75 -1.59
N GLU A 209 1.92 -32.49 -1.57
CA GLU A 209 1.93 -33.91 -1.92
C GLU A 209 1.31 -34.82 -0.83
N TYR A 210 1.26 -34.36 0.43
CA TYR A 210 0.88 -35.17 1.58
C TYR A 210 -0.54 -34.89 2.10
N VAL A 211 -1.08 -33.69 1.83
CA VAL A 211 -2.34 -33.21 2.40
C VAL A 211 -3.27 -32.73 1.29
N ASN A 212 -4.57 -33.00 1.43
CA ASN A 212 -5.56 -32.46 0.50
C ASN A 212 -5.46 -30.92 0.42
N LYS A 213 -5.38 -30.38 -0.80
CA LYS A 213 -5.23 -28.94 -1.07
C LYS A 213 -6.19 -28.02 -0.28
N TYR A 214 -7.44 -28.44 -0.09
CA TYR A 214 -8.41 -27.62 0.65
C TYR A 214 -8.11 -27.63 2.15
N LEU A 215 -7.78 -28.79 2.70
CA LEU A 215 -7.38 -28.92 4.11
C LEU A 215 -6.08 -28.15 4.37
N LEU A 216 -5.10 -28.29 3.47
CA LEU A 216 -3.83 -27.58 3.53
C LEU A 216 -4.03 -26.06 3.53
N PHE A 217 -4.92 -25.56 2.66
CA PHE A 217 -5.27 -24.15 2.62
C PHE A 217 -5.84 -23.62 3.93
N PHE A 218 -6.82 -24.32 4.51
CA PHE A 218 -7.40 -23.89 5.79
C PHE A 218 -6.40 -24.01 6.94
N LEU A 219 -5.56 -25.04 6.95
CA LEU A 219 -4.53 -25.26 7.96
C LEU A 219 -3.49 -24.12 7.95
N ILE A 220 -2.88 -23.86 6.79
CA ILE A 220 -1.85 -22.82 6.63
C ILE A 220 -2.46 -21.45 6.92
N SER A 221 -3.64 -21.14 6.39
CA SER A 221 -4.31 -19.86 6.65
C SER A 221 -4.59 -19.64 8.14
N SER A 222 -5.06 -20.68 8.84
CA SER A 222 -5.31 -20.61 10.29
C SER A 222 -4.01 -20.44 11.09
N MET A 223 -2.95 -21.14 10.68
CA MET A 223 -1.62 -20.99 11.27
C MET A 223 -1.07 -19.58 11.08
N MET A 224 -1.18 -19.01 9.87
CA MET A 224 -0.72 -17.65 9.58
C MET A 224 -1.51 -16.61 10.38
N LEU A 225 -2.83 -16.75 10.51
CA LEU A 225 -3.64 -15.88 11.35
C LEU A 225 -3.24 -15.97 12.83
N PHE A 226 -2.96 -17.18 13.31
CA PHE A 226 -2.48 -17.38 14.68
C PHE A 226 -1.12 -16.71 14.90
N LEU A 227 -0.16 -16.91 14.00
CA LEU A 227 1.16 -16.26 14.08
C LEU A 227 1.04 -14.73 14.00
N ALA A 228 0.22 -14.20 13.09
CA ALA A 228 -0.06 -12.78 12.96
C ALA A 228 -0.61 -12.20 14.28
N PHE A 229 -1.49 -12.93 14.97
CA PHE A 229 -2.02 -12.54 16.27
C PHE A 229 -0.92 -12.45 17.35
N TYR A 230 0.00 -13.42 17.41
CA TYR A 230 1.10 -13.37 18.36
C TYR A 230 2.11 -12.26 18.04
N ILE A 231 2.46 -12.07 16.76
CA ILE A 231 3.34 -10.98 16.32
C ILE A 231 2.73 -9.63 16.70
N ASN A 232 1.44 -9.43 16.42
CA ASN A 232 0.74 -8.20 16.79
C ASN A 232 0.82 -7.96 18.31
N LYS A 233 0.48 -8.96 19.11
CA LYS A 233 0.38 -8.84 20.56
C LYS A 233 1.73 -8.67 21.24
N LEU A 234 2.75 -9.41 20.80
CA LEU A 234 4.07 -9.48 21.45
C LEU A 234 5.08 -8.47 20.91
N ILE A 235 4.97 -8.07 19.65
CA ILE A 235 5.96 -7.21 18.99
C ILE A 235 5.34 -5.86 18.64
N GLU A 236 4.27 -5.86 17.84
CA GLU A 236 3.73 -4.63 17.27
C GLU A 236 3.18 -3.67 18.34
N ILE A 237 2.36 -4.17 19.28
CA ILE A 237 1.77 -3.34 20.34
C ILE A 237 2.86 -2.76 21.27
N PRO A 238 3.81 -3.55 21.80
CA PRO A 238 4.89 -3.01 22.63
C PRO A 238 5.78 -2.01 21.91
N VAL A 239 6.21 -2.31 20.68
CA VAL A 239 7.09 -1.43 19.89
C VAL A 239 6.36 -0.13 19.55
N SER A 240 5.10 -0.19 19.13
CA SER A 240 4.30 1.02 18.83
C SER A 240 4.16 1.93 20.04
N LYS A 241 3.92 1.37 21.23
CA LYS A 241 3.88 2.13 22.49
C LYS A 241 5.22 2.77 22.81
N PHE A 242 6.31 2.03 22.66
CA PHE A 242 7.66 2.53 22.89
C PHE A 242 8.02 3.69 21.95
N LEU A 243 7.75 3.53 20.64
CA LEU A 243 8.00 4.56 19.64
C LEU A 243 7.18 5.82 19.90
N LYS A 244 5.88 5.67 20.20
CA LYS A 244 4.99 6.79 20.53
C LYS A 244 5.51 7.60 21.71
N LEU A 245 5.95 6.94 22.80
CA LEU A 245 6.52 7.62 23.96
C LEU A 245 7.81 8.40 23.63
N ARG A 246 8.62 7.92 22.68
CA ARG A 246 9.84 8.60 22.24
C ARG A 246 9.53 9.78 21.32
N THR A 247 8.61 9.62 20.36
CA THR A 247 8.21 10.69 19.47
C THR A 247 7.51 11.82 20.22
N ASP A 248 6.65 11.51 21.19
CA ASP A 248 5.96 12.53 21.99
C ASP A 248 6.97 13.38 22.79
N LYS A 249 8.02 12.75 23.36
CA LYS A 249 9.12 13.46 24.02
C LYS A 249 9.90 14.36 23.06
N LEU A 250 10.19 13.90 21.84
CA LEU A 250 10.89 14.70 20.83
C LEU A 250 10.05 15.88 20.35
N ILE A 251 8.73 15.71 20.21
CA ILE A 251 7.80 16.79 19.84
C ILE A 251 7.76 17.87 20.92
N VAL A 252 7.76 17.48 22.20
CA VAL A 252 7.78 18.42 23.34
C VAL A 252 9.10 19.21 23.41
N LEU A 253 10.21 18.64 22.94
CA LEU A 253 11.52 19.30 22.89
C LEU A 253 11.70 20.23 21.68
N LEU A 254 10.79 20.21 20.69
CA LEU A 254 10.83 21.17 19.59
C LEU A 254 10.37 22.55 20.10
N PRO A 255 11.15 23.63 19.90
CA PRO A 255 10.79 24.95 20.38
C PRO A 255 9.42 25.36 19.83
N SER A 256 8.51 25.67 20.74
CA SER A 256 7.13 26.10 20.50
C SER A 256 7.08 27.50 19.89
N LYS A 257 7.61 27.71 18.68
CA LYS A 257 7.17 28.81 17.82
C LYS A 257 5.92 28.38 17.05
N ILE A 258 4.89 28.02 17.79
CA ILE A 258 3.51 27.93 17.32
C ILE A 258 2.72 28.86 18.24
N ASN A 259 3.06 30.15 18.17
CA ASN A 259 2.26 31.15 18.86
C ASN A 259 1.00 31.35 18.03
N ARG A 260 -0.13 31.00 18.64
CA ARG A 260 -1.47 31.47 18.32
C ARG A 260 -1.38 32.98 18.09
N ASN A 261 -1.61 33.42 16.86
CA ASN A 261 -1.95 34.78 16.41
C ASN A 261 -2.26 34.57 14.92
N SER A 262 -3.50 34.61 14.45
CA SER A 262 -4.43 35.72 14.53
C SER A 262 -5.87 35.24 14.30
N SER A 263 -6.77 35.78 15.12
CA SER A 263 -8.17 36.18 14.85
C SER A 263 -8.82 35.67 13.57
#